data_AF-A0A928X719-F1
#
_entry.id   AF-A0A928X719-F1
#
_cell.length_a   1.000
_cell.length_b   1.000
_cell.length_c   1.000
_cell.angle_alpha   90.00
_cell.angle_beta   90.00
_cell.angle_gamma   90.00
#
_symmetry.space_group_name_H-M   'P 1'
#
loop_
_entity.id
_entity.type
_entity.pdbx_description
1 polymer ?
#
loop_
_entity_poly.entity_id
_entity_poly.type
_entity_poly.pdbx_seq_one_letter_code
_entity_poly.pdbx_strand_id
1 'polypeptide(L)'
;MDCKRTKDLLSEYVDGLIGDGDRTGLIAHLGSCPGCADEARVLAAVRDALRSAPRFGAPRGFASGVMERIREEVPDTGSEGAFGWFRAMPLRLKFAEAAAAAFVMALGIYSAGVLSDNLFSSGAESAVLEQSDSSLVASVQPEDLGPVPPESLADIYLSIKENGNGQ
;
A
#
# COMPACT_ATOMS: atom_id res chain seq x y z
N MET A 1 32.41 10.12 -11.11
CA MET A 1 31.75 11.07 -10.20
C MET A 1 32.47 12.42 -10.30
N ASP A 2 31.73 13.53 -10.26
CA ASP A 2 32.25 14.89 -10.33
C ASP A 2 32.37 15.52 -8.92
N CYS A 3 33.19 16.57 -8.81
CA CYS A 3 33.46 17.21 -7.51
C CYS A 3 32.19 17.73 -6.83
N LYS A 4 31.21 18.22 -7.61
CA LYS A 4 29.96 18.76 -7.06
C LYS A 4 29.19 17.68 -6.31
N ARG A 5 28.91 16.54 -6.97
CA ARG A 5 28.21 15.43 -6.33
C ARG A 5 29.02 14.84 -5.17
N THR A 6 30.36 14.82 -5.26
CA THR A 6 31.22 14.36 -4.16
C THR A 6 31.05 15.23 -2.92
N LYS A 7 30.98 16.55 -3.08
CA LYS A 7 30.76 17.50 -1.97
C LYS A 7 29.40 17.32 -1.32
N ASP A 8 28.35 17.10 -2.13
CA ASP A 8 27.00 16.88 -1.62
C ASP A 8 26.94 15.63 -0.71
N LEU A 9 27.65 14.56 -1.09
CA LEU A 9 27.68 13.29 -0.34
C LEU A 9 28.74 13.24 0.79
N LEU A 10 29.56 14.28 0.94
CA LEU A 10 30.70 14.27 1.86
C LEU A 10 30.26 14.21 3.33
N SER A 11 29.18 14.93 3.69
CA SER A 11 28.63 14.89 5.05
C SER A 11 28.08 13.52 5.37
N GLU A 12 27.24 12.96 4.49
CA GLU A 12 26.69 11.60 4.66
C GLU A 12 27.78 10.54 4.76
N TYR A 13 28.84 10.65 3.95
CA TYR A 13 29.99 9.76 4.03
C TYR A 13 30.73 9.85 5.37
N VAL A 14 30.99 11.06 5.86
CA VAL A 14 31.66 11.29 7.14
C VAL A 14 30.79 10.83 8.31
N ASP A 15 29.48 10.99 8.21
CA ASP A 15 28.52 10.54 9.23
C ASP A 15 28.25 9.03 9.18
N GLY A 16 28.65 8.36 8.10
CA GLY A 16 28.48 6.92 7.88
C GLY A 16 27.09 6.53 7.36
N LEU A 17 26.36 7.48 6.77
CA LEU A 17 24.99 7.35 6.28
C LEU A 17 24.90 7.12 4.77
N ILE A 18 26.03 7.03 4.07
CA ILE A 18 26.04 6.82 2.62
C ILE A 18 25.57 5.41 2.24
N GLY A 19 24.71 5.32 1.23
CA GLY A 19 24.29 4.04 0.64
C GLY A 19 25.39 3.37 -0.19
N ASP A 20 25.31 2.05 -0.34
CA ASP A 20 26.35 1.24 -1.00
C ASP A 20 26.58 1.62 -2.48
N GLY A 21 25.54 2.10 -3.18
CA GLY A 21 25.61 2.49 -4.59
C GLY A 21 26.53 3.69 -4.86
N ASP A 22 26.51 4.70 -4.00
CA ASP A 22 27.32 5.91 -4.18
C ASP A 22 28.70 5.81 -3.50
N ARG A 23 28.87 4.91 -2.52
CA ARG A 23 30.12 4.73 -1.75
C ARG A 23 31.34 4.45 -2.63
N THR A 24 31.23 3.51 -3.57
CA THR A 24 32.36 3.11 -4.42
C THR A 24 32.81 4.26 -5.32
N GLY A 25 31.86 4.96 -5.93
CA GLY A 25 32.14 6.12 -6.78
C GLY A 25 32.77 7.28 -6.02
N LEU A 26 32.31 7.52 -4.78
CA LEU A 26 32.86 8.54 -3.90
C LEU A 26 34.31 8.22 -3.50
N ILE A 27 34.60 7.00 -3.04
CA ILE A 27 35.95 6.58 -2.64
C ILE A 27 36.93 6.68 -3.80
N ALA A 28 36.51 6.26 -5.00
CA ALA A 28 37.32 6.40 -6.20
C ALA A 28 37.65 7.88 -6.51
N HIS A 29 36.67 8.79 -6.34
CA HIS A 29 36.89 10.22 -6.54
C HIS A 29 37.83 10.81 -5.47
N LEU A 30 37.65 10.46 -4.20
CA LEU A 30 38.54 10.90 -3.12
C LEU A 30 39.99 10.42 -3.32
N GLY A 31 40.20 9.25 -3.93
CA GLY A 31 41.53 8.75 -4.29
C GLY A 31 42.20 9.51 -5.44
N SER A 32 41.43 10.20 -6.29
CA SER A 32 41.92 10.90 -7.49
C SER A 32 41.90 12.42 -7.37
N CYS A 33 41.10 12.99 -6.47
CA CYS A 33 40.92 14.42 -6.30
C CYS A 33 41.39 14.89 -4.91
N PRO A 34 42.57 15.54 -4.80
CA PRO A 34 43.11 15.96 -3.51
C PRO A 34 42.23 17.01 -2.80
N GLY A 35 41.58 17.91 -3.54
CA GLY A 35 40.70 18.93 -2.95
C GLY A 35 39.50 18.32 -2.22
N CYS A 36 38.85 17.32 -2.83
CA CYS A 36 37.74 16.63 -2.16
C CYS A 36 38.23 15.74 -1.00
N ALA A 37 39.43 15.16 -1.11
CA ALA A 37 40.03 14.38 -0.03
C ALA A 37 40.36 15.25 1.20
N ASP A 38 40.85 16.47 0.97
CA ASP A 38 41.15 17.43 2.04
C ASP A 38 39.86 17.92 2.72
N GLU A 39 38.81 18.23 1.95
CA GLU A 39 37.50 18.58 2.50
C GLU A 39 36.92 17.44 3.36
N ALA A 40 37.02 16.19 2.90
CA ALA A 40 36.56 15.03 3.68
C ALA A 40 37.34 14.89 5.00
N ARG A 41 38.64 15.14 4.97
CA ARG A 41 39.51 15.10 6.16
C ARG A 41 39.12 16.17 7.18
N VAL A 42 38.84 17.39 6.72
CA VAL A 42 38.41 18.50 7.58
C VAL A 42 37.08 18.16 8.24
N LEU A 43 36.09 17.67 7.48
CA LEU A 43 34.80 17.25 8.04
C LEU A 43 34.95 16.12 9.06
N ALA A 44 35.79 15.12 8.77
CA ALA A 44 36.07 14.03 9.70
C ALA A 44 36.69 14.55 11.00
N ALA A 45 37.62 15.50 10.93
CA ALA A 45 38.22 16.11 12.12
C ALA A 45 37.19 16.85 12.98
N VAL A 46 36.25 17.59 12.36
CA VAL A 46 35.16 18.25 13.07
C VAL A 46 34.25 17.24 13.75
N ARG A 47 33.85 16.19 13.04
CA ARG A 47 33.05 15.08 13.60
C ARG A 47 33.74 14.45 14.80
N ASP A 48 35.03 14.19 14.70
CA ASP A 48 35.80 13.54 15.77
C ASP A 48 35.96 14.46 16.99
N ALA A 49 36.17 15.76 16.77
CA ALA A 49 36.15 16.76 17.84
C ALA A 49 34.80 16.78 18.57
N LEU A 50 33.68 16.78 17.84
CA LEU A 50 32.34 16.72 18.41
C LEU A 50 32.09 15.41 19.17
N ARG A 51 32.56 14.27 18.65
CA ARG A 51 32.43 12.97 19.31
C ARG A 51 33.27 12.86 20.59
N SER A 52 34.40 13.57 20.65
CA SER A 52 35.25 13.64 21.84
C SER A 52 34.69 14.54 22.94
N ALA A 53 33.67 15.35 22.64
CA ALA A 53 33.06 16.24 23.61
C ALA A 53 32.40 15.45 24.76
N PRO A 54 32.42 16.00 25.99
CA PRO A 54 31.77 15.37 27.13
C PRO A 54 30.27 15.23 26.88
N ARG A 55 29.73 14.04 27.17
CA ARG A 55 28.29 13.78 27.10
C ARG A 55 27.66 14.11 28.44
N PHE A 56 26.64 14.96 28.44
CA PHE A 56 25.86 15.29 29.62
C PHE A 56 24.54 14.50 29.61
N GLY A 57 24.18 13.94 30.76
CA GLY A 57 22.87 13.32 30.93
C GLY A 57 21.76 14.36 30.84
N ALA A 58 20.62 13.97 30.27
CA ALA A 58 19.45 14.85 30.25
C ALA A 58 18.98 15.16 31.68
N PRO A 59 18.51 16.39 31.98
CA PRO A 59 17.92 16.73 33.27
C PRO A 59 16.74 15.81 33.62
N ARG A 60 16.50 15.63 34.93
CA ARG A 60 15.33 14.88 35.41
C ARG A 60 14.04 15.51 34.85
N GLY A 61 13.17 14.68 34.28
CA GLY A 61 11.89 15.11 33.71
C GLY A 61 11.95 15.68 32.29
N PHE A 62 13.12 15.73 31.65
CA PHE A 62 13.25 16.21 30.26
C PHE A 62 12.42 15.36 29.29
N ALA A 63 12.61 14.04 29.31
CA ALA A 63 11.90 13.12 28.42
C ALA A 63 10.38 13.17 28.63
N SER A 64 9.92 13.21 29.89
CA SER A 64 8.48 13.34 30.19
C SER A 64 7.91 14.67 29.70
N GLY A 65 8.62 15.78 29.89
CA GLY A 65 8.17 17.09 29.42
C GLY A 65 8.11 17.20 27.90
N VAL A 66 9.07 16.61 27.18
CA VAL A 66 9.04 16.53 25.71
C VAL A 66 7.85 15.68 25.24
N MET A 67 7.65 14.50 25.84
CA MET A 67 6.56 13.59 25.45
C MET A 67 5.16 14.13 25.78
N GLU A 68 5.04 15.03 26.77
CA GLU A 68 3.78 15.72 27.04
C GLU A 68 3.46 16.73 25.92
N ARG A 69 4.44 17.57 25.56
CA ARG A 69 4.25 18.56 24.47
C ARG A 69 3.97 17.92 23.12
N ILE A 70 4.64 16.81 22.80
CA ILE A 70 4.36 16.05 21.57
C ILE A 70 2.90 15.56 21.55
N ARG A 71 2.36 15.12 22.70
CA ARG A 71 0.95 14.70 22.80
C ARG A 71 -0.04 15.85 22.72
N GLU A 72 0.34 17.04 23.14
CA GLU A 72 -0.47 18.25 22.97
C GLU A 72 -0.49 18.74 21.51
N GLU A 73 0.64 18.63 20.79
CA GLU A 73 0.78 19.10 19.40
C GLU A 73 0.32 18.09 18.35
N VAL A 74 0.47 16.80 18.62
CA VAL A 74 -0.07 15.73 17.78
C VAL A 74 -1.40 15.32 18.42
N PRO A 75 -2.56 15.91 18.01
CA PRO A 75 -3.84 15.34 18.39
C PRO A 75 -3.77 13.87 18.02
N ASP A 76 -4.20 13.01 18.94
CA ASP A 76 -4.11 11.56 18.83
C ASP A 76 -4.87 11.06 17.59
N THR A 77 -4.25 11.14 16.41
CA THR A 77 -4.78 10.59 15.15
C THR A 77 -4.67 9.06 15.15
N GLY A 78 -4.37 8.46 16.30
CA GLY A 78 -4.04 7.07 16.52
C GLY A 78 -5.13 6.25 17.17
N SER A 79 -6.42 6.62 17.14
CA SER A 79 -7.53 5.63 17.33
C SER A 79 -8.95 6.17 17.17
N GLU A 80 -9.18 7.44 16.80
CA GLU A 80 -10.55 7.90 16.51
C GLU A 80 -11.08 7.51 15.12
N GLY A 81 -10.54 6.42 14.54
CA GLY A 81 -11.02 5.87 13.27
C GLY A 81 -12.33 5.10 13.47
N ALA A 82 -13.43 5.63 12.93
CA ALA A 82 -14.75 5.02 12.70
C ALA A 82 -15.51 4.41 13.91
N PHE A 83 -14.84 3.73 14.83
CA PHE A 83 -15.44 2.99 15.94
C PHE A 83 -16.06 3.92 17.01
N GLY A 84 -15.50 5.12 17.20
CA GLY A 84 -16.10 6.16 18.06
C GLY A 84 -17.44 6.68 17.53
N TRP A 85 -17.52 6.94 16.22
CA TRP A 85 -18.76 7.26 15.50
C TRP A 85 -19.79 6.13 15.61
N PHE A 86 -19.34 4.87 15.49
CA PHE A 86 -20.24 3.70 15.51
C PHE A 86 -20.82 3.44 16.90
N ARG A 87 -20.12 3.88 17.96
CA ARG A 87 -20.56 3.81 19.35
C ARG A 87 -21.45 5.01 19.76
N ALA A 88 -21.36 6.12 19.04
CA ALA A 88 -22.21 7.31 19.23
C ALA A 88 -23.50 7.31 18.38
N MET A 89 -23.68 6.33 17.49
CA MET A 89 -24.86 6.27 16.62
C MET A 89 -26.12 5.82 17.40
N PRO A 90 -27.24 6.57 17.35
CA PRO A 90 -28.44 6.21 18.09
C PRO A 90 -29.01 4.87 17.57
N LEU A 91 -29.33 3.96 18.49
CA LEU A 91 -29.80 2.59 18.23
C LEU A 91 -30.96 2.48 17.22
N ARG A 92 -31.72 3.56 16.97
CA ARG A 92 -32.83 3.59 16.01
C ARG A 92 -32.38 3.43 14.54
N LEU A 93 -31.14 3.78 14.18
CA LEU A 93 -30.62 3.54 12.83
C LEU A 93 -30.21 2.08 12.59
N LYS A 94 -29.94 1.30 13.65
CA LYS A 94 -29.61 -0.14 13.50
C LYS A 94 -30.81 -1.03 13.17
N PHE A 95 -32.04 -0.56 13.44
CA PHE A 95 -33.26 -1.31 13.13
C PHE A 95 -33.82 -1.04 11.73
N ALA A 96 -33.35 -0.01 11.03
CA ALA A 96 -33.82 0.33 9.68
C ALA A 96 -33.31 -0.66 8.61
N GLU A 97 -32.07 -1.15 8.76
CA GLU A 97 -31.45 -2.07 7.80
C GLU A 97 -32.02 -3.49 7.90
N ALA A 98 -32.31 -3.95 9.13
CA ALA A 98 -32.93 -5.25 9.37
C ALA A 98 -34.36 -5.34 8.80
N ALA A 99 -35.12 -4.24 8.81
CA ALA A 99 -36.47 -4.19 8.25
C ALA A 99 -36.45 -4.29 6.71
N ALA A 100 -35.49 -3.65 6.04
CA ALA A 100 -35.35 -3.71 4.58
C ALA A 100 -34.96 -5.12 4.11
N ALA A 101 -34.00 -5.76 4.78
CA ALA A 101 -33.58 -7.13 4.44
C ALA A 101 -34.71 -8.15 4.64
N ALA A 102 -35.49 -8.02 5.73
CA ALA A 102 -36.65 -8.88 5.98
C ALA A 102 -37.75 -8.67 4.93
N PHE A 103 -37.97 -7.44 4.46
CA PHE A 103 -38.96 -7.13 3.44
C PHE A 103 -38.58 -7.71 2.07
N VAL A 104 -37.31 -7.63 1.67
CA VAL A 104 -36.80 -8.25 0.42
C VAL A 104 -36.94 -9.77 0.48
N MET A 105 -36.59 -10.40 1.61
CA MET A 105 -36.77 -11.84 1.78
C MET A 105 -38.25 -12.25 1.72
N ALA A 106 -39.15 -11.49 2.36
CA ALA A 106 -40.58 -11.77 2.32
C ALA A 106 -41.18 -11.63 0.91
N LEU A 107 -40.77 -10.61 0.15
CA LEU A 107 -41.15 -10.43 -1.25
C LEU A 107 -40.64 -11.57 -2.14
N GLY A 108 -39.40 -12.01 -1.93
CA GLY A 108 -38.83 -13.16 -2.63
C GLY A 108 -39.64 -14.43 -2.40
N ILE A 109 -39.96 -14.73 -1.14
CA ILE A 109 -40.77 -15.90 -0.77
C ILE A 109 -42.19 -15.81 -1.35
N TYR A 110 -42.83 -14.64 -1.28
CA TYR A 110 -44.18 -14.44 -1.81
C TYR A 110 -44.22 -14.62 -3.34
N SER A 111 -43.25 -14.05 -4.04
CA SER A 111 -43.17 -14.15 -5.51
C SER A 111 -42.89 -15.59 -5.98
N ALA A 112 -42.07 -16.35 -5.25
CA ALA A 112 -41.81 -17.75 -5.54
C ALA A 112 -43.07 -18.63 -5.39
N GLY A 113 -43.89 -18.38 -4.36
CA GLY A 113 -45.16 -19.08 -4.17
C GLY A 113 -46.16 -18.82 -5.29
N VAL A 114 -46.31 -17.56 -5.70
CA VAL A 114 -47.22 -17.17 -6.80
C VAL A 114 -46.76 -17.72 -8.16
N LEU A 115 -45.44 -17.87 -8.38
CA LEU A 115 -44.91 -18.47 -9.60
C LEU A 115 -45.12 -20.00 -9.63
N SER A 116 -45.03 -20.69 -8.48
CA SER A 116 -45.23 -22.15 -8.41
C SER A 116 -46.66 -22.59 -8.71
N ASP A 117 -47.66 -21.81 -8.30
CA ASP A 117 -49.07 -22.12 -8.60
C ASP A 117 -49.38 -22.01 -10.11
N ASN A 118 -48.72 -21.08 -10.82
CA ASN A 118 -48.89 -20.90 -12.26
C ASN A 118 -48.09 -21.89 -13.12
N LEU A 119 -46.95 -22.41 -12.63
CA LEU A 119 -46.13 -23.39 -13.34
C LEU A 119 -46.71 -24.82 -13.27
N PHE A 120 -47.45 -25.17 -12.22
CA PHE A 120 -48.12 -26.48 -12.14
C PHE A 120 -49.37 -26.55 -13.04
N SER A 121 -50.00 -25.42 -13.35
CA SER A 121 -51.13 -25.33 -14.28
C SER A 121 -50.71 -25.26 -15.76
N SER A 122 -49.46 -24.94 -16.06
CA SER A 122 -48.94 -24.78 -17.43
C SER A 122 -47.94 -25.87 -17.88
N GLY A 123 -47.56 -26.80 -16.98
CA GLY A 123 -46.68 -27.94 -17.28
C GLY A 123 -47.33 -29.11 -18.03
N ALA A 124 -48.44 -28.88 -18.74
CA ALA A 124 -49.16 -29.89 -19.52
C ALA A 124 -49.39 -29.48 -20.98
N GLU A 125 -48.53 -28.67 -21.60
CA GLU A 125 -48.50 -28.58 -23.06
C GLU A 125 -47.13 -28.11 -23.58
N SER A 126 -46.36 -29.08 -24.06
CA SER A 126 -45.44 -29.04 -25.20
C SER A 126 -44.64 -27.77 -25.50
N ALA A 127 -43.32 -27.94 -25.46
CA ALA A 127 -42.35 -27.64 -26.52
C ALA A 127 -42.74 -26.64 -27.61
N VAL A 128 -41.86 -25.66 -27.88
CA VAL A 128 -41.29 -25.37 -29.21
C VAL A 128 -40.15 -24.37 -29.04
N LEU A 129 -39.03 -24.67 -29.70
CA LEU A 129 -37.86 -23.81 -29.91
C LEU A 129 -38.27 -22.57 -30.71
N GLU A 130 -37.77 -21.38 -30.38
CA GLU A 130 -37.44 -20.43 -31.44
C GLU A 130 -36.43 -19.35 -31.00
N GLN A 131 -35.33 -19.29 -31.76
CA GLN A 131 -34.34 -18.23 -31.83
C GLN A 131 -34.96 -16.87 -32.15
N SER A 132 -34.44 -15.78 -31.57
CA SER A 132 -34.24 -14.51 -32.30
C SER A 132 -33.37 -13.51 -31.51
N ASP A 133 -32.16 -13.36 -32.03
CA ASP A 133 -31.20 -12.25 -32.09
C ASP A 133 -31.23 -11.00 -31.18
N SER A 134 -29.99 -10.69 -30.76
CA SER A 134 -29.31 -9.37 -30.75
C SER A 134 -29.37 -8.47 -29.50
N SER A 135 -28.32 -8.53 -28.68
CA SER A 135 -27.35 -7.42 -28.59
C SER A 135 -26.08 -7.79 -27.80
N LEU A 136 -24.97 -7.85 -28.54
CA LEU A 136 -23.56 -7.62 -28.19
C LEU A 136 -23.16 -7.49 -26.71
N VAL A 137 -22.72 -8.60 -26.11
CA VAL A 137 -21.43 -8.64 -25.40
C VAL A 137 -20.76 -9.94 -25.85
N ALA A 138 -19.72 -9.84 -26.66
CA ALA A 138 -18.86 -10.98 -26.94
C ALA A 138 -18.18 -11.36 -25.62
N SER A 139 -18.69 -12.40 -24.96
CA SER A 139 -18.02 -13.07 -23.86
C SER A 139 -16.75 -13.72 -24.43
N VAL A 140 -15.63 -13.00 -24.33
CA VAL A 140 -14.30 -13.55 -24.61
C VAL A 140 -14.06 -14.65 -23.59
N GLN A 141 -14.08 -15.90 -24.04
CA GLN A 141 -13.75 -17.03 -23.18
C GLN A 141 -12.23 -17.07 -22.97
N PRO A 142 -11.74 -17.50 -21.79
CA PRO A 142 -10.31 -17.54 -21.47
C PRO A 142 -9.48 -18.39 -22.43
N GLU A 143 -10.13 -19.30 -23.17
CA GLU A 143 -9.52 -20.21 -24.14
C GLU A 143 -9.19 -19.59 -25.51
N ASP A 144 -9.62 -18.35 -25.78
CA ASP A 144 -9.28 -17.60 -27.01
C ASP A 144 -8.03 -16.71 -26.87
N LEU A 145 -7.42 -16.67 -25.67
CA LEU A 145 -6.14 -16.01 -25.45
C LEU A 145 -5.02 -16.95 -25.93
N GLY A 146 -4.50 -16.69 -27.13
CA GLY A 146 -3.31 -17.36 -27.64
C GLY A 146 -2.10 -17.24 -26.69
N PRO A 147 -1.09 -18.11 -26.83
CA PRO A 147 0.09 -18.10 -25.97
C PRO A 147 0.73 -16.71 -25.96
N VAL A 148 1.09 -16.24 -24.76
CA VAL A 148 1.72 -14.93 -24.57
C VAL A 148 2.99 -14.88 -25.43
N PRO A 149 3.15 -13.84 -26.29
CA PRO A 149 4.34 -13.75 -27.11
C PRO A 149 5.58 -13.57 -26.22
N PRO A 150 6.70 -14.24 -26.55
CA PRO A 150 7.94 -14.11 -25.79
C PRO A 150 8.40 -12.64 -25.81
N GLU A 151 8.85 -12.15 -24.66
CA GLU A 151 9.24 -10.75 -24.40
C GLU A 151 8.09 -9.74 -24.26
N SER A 152 6.85 -10.20 -24.13
CA SER A 152 5.74 -9.34 -23.70
C SER A 152 5.89 -8.94 -22.23
N LEU A 153 5.38 -7.76 -21.86
CA LEU A 153 5.28 -7.34 -20.47
C LEU A 153 4.54 -8.37 -19.60
N ALA A 154 3.55 -9.07 -20.16
CA ALA A 154 2.84 -10.14 -19.46
C ALA A 154 3.74 -11.35 -19.17
N ASP A 155 4.65 -11.68 -20.07
CA ASP A 155 5.63 -12.77 -19.94
C ASP A 155 6.71 -12.42 -18.89
N ILE A 156 7.19 -11.18 -18.91
CA ILE A 156 8.11 -10.65 -17.88
C ILE A 156 7.43 -10.63 -16.50
N TYR A 157 6.16 -10.25 -16.43
CA TYR A 157 5.42 -10.25 -15.17
C TYR A 157 5.20 -11.65 -14.60
N LEU A 158 4.85 -12.62 -15.46
CA LEU A 158 4.67 -14.03 -15.05
C LEU A 158 5.97 -14.67 -14.60
N SER A 159 7.08 -14.45 -15.31
CA SER A 159 8.39 -15.00 -14.95
C SER A 159 8.92 -14.47 -13.60
N ILE A 160 8.67 -13.19 -13.28
CA ILE A 160 9.00 -12.63 -11.96
C ILE A 160 8.14 -13.28 -10.86
N LYS A 161 6.84 -13.48 -11.12
CA LYS A 161 5.92 -14.09 -10.15
C LYS A 161 6.26 -15.56 -9.87
N GLU A 162 6.61 -16.32 -10.90
CA GLU A 162 6.97 -17.74 -10.76
C GLU A 162 8.31 -17.91 -10.03
N ASN A 163 9.31 -17.09 -10.33
CA ASN A 163 10.60 -17.13 -9.60
C ASN A 163 10.50 -16.63 -8.16
N GLY A 164 9.49 -15.83 -7.81
CA GLY A 164 9.31 -15.29 -6.46
C GLY A 164 8.72 -16.27 -5.43
N ASN A 165 8.13 -17.38 -5.87
CA ASN A 165 7.48 -18.37 -4.99
C ASN A 165 8.36 -19.61 -4.69
N GLY A 166 9.65 -19.55 -5.03
CA GLY A 166 10.60 -20.68 -4.95
C GLY A 166 11.65 -20.58 -3.85
N GLN A 167 11.42 -19.83 -2.75
CA GLN A 167 12.27 -19.86 -1.54
C GLN A 167 11.42 -19.89 -0.28
#